data_AF-A0A2M7P9Y7-F1
#
_entry.id   AF-A0A2M7P9Y7-F1
#
_cell.length_a   1.000
_cell.length_b   1.000
_cell.length_c   1.000
_cell.angle_alpha   90.00
_cell.angle_beta   90.00
_cell.angle_gamma   90.00
#
_symmetry.space_group_name_H-M   'P 1'
#
loop_
_entity.id
_entity.type
_entity.pdbx_description
1 polymer ?
#
loop_
_entity_poly.entity_id
_entity_poly.type
_entity_poly.pdbx_seq_one_letter_code
_entity_poly.pdbx_strand_id
1 'polypeptide(L)'
;MRFFRMPVALVATLWCAAALLGSHPLAAGDTQTLDQARLAQAFLALVTDGTPWPATDLAVEEFSVTPADLTLPAGVLGFRPINQTHTQYLGKKKLRVAVLVNGREEARVSMTGQLKLFGDVVVAARRMNRHTVLGADDLRVVRRDISQQDPDLLRAPAAAIGLRGLRLKNSVQAGELLFATMVEAPPLVRRGSLVTILAEAGQISVSVPGELRDSGARGEVVRVKNLMSRREISAEVVDENTVRVTF
;
A
#
# COMPACT_ATOMS: atom_id res chain seq x y z
N MET A 1 -22.56 23.08 -11.68
CA MET A 1 -21.76 22.15 -10.84
C MET A 1 -20.78 21.41 -11.74
N ARG A 2 -19.51 21.86 -11.78
CA ARG A 2 -18.44 21.20 -12.54
C ARG A 2 -17.54 20.47 -11.54
N PHE A 3 -17.51 19.15 -11.62
CA PHE A 3 -16.62 18.31 -10.82
C PHE A 3 -15.23 18.38 -11.43
N PHE A 4 -14.29 19.05 -10.75
CA PHE A 4 -12.92 19.15 -11.20
C PHE A 4 -12.10 18.00 -10.58
N ARG A 5 -11.67 17.05 -11.43
CA ARG A 5 -10.68 16.03 -11.07
C ARG A 5 -9.30 16.62 -11.36
N MET A 6 -8.49 16.86 -10.34
CA MET A 6 -7.10 17.25 -10.52
C MET A 6 -6.17 16.09 -10.16
N PRO A 7 -5.41 15.53 -11.12
CA PRO A 7 -4.26 14.70 -10.80
C PRO A 7 -3.12 15.60 -10.26
N VAL A 8 -2.52 15.17 -9.14
CA VAL A 8 -1.34 15.78 -8.52
C VAL A 8 -0.11 15.43 -9.37
N ALA A 9 0.00 16.05 -10.54
CA ALA A 9 1.15 15.88 -11.42
C ALA A 9 1.47 17.20 -12.12
N LEU A 10 1.88 18.21 -11.34
CA LEU A 10 2.62 19.37 -11.84
C LEU A 10 3.22 20.13 -10.65
N VAL A 11 4.26 19.52 -10.07
CA VAL A 11 5.24 20.24 -9.25
C VAL A 11 6.54 20.27 -10.07
N ALA A 12 7.22 21.40 -9.98
CA ALA A 12 8.51 21.74 -10.55
C ALA A 12 8.45 22.36 -11.96
N THR A 13 8.48 23.69 -12.03
CA THR A 13 9.73 24.44 -12.29
C THR A 13 9.46 25.96 -12.28
N LEU A 14 10.49 26.71 -11.88
CA LEU A 14 10.68 28.18 -11.98
C LEU A 14 9.89 29.05 -10.98
N TRP A 15 10.45 29.98 -10.21
CA TRP A 15 11.81 30.53 -10.21
C TRP A 15 12.05 31.31 -8.90
N CYS A 16 13.21 31.07 -8.29
CA CYS A 16 13.88 32.08 -7.47
C CYS A 16 14.33 33.22 -8.37
N ALA A 17 13.87 34.44 -8.12
CA ALA A 17 14.61 35.65 -8.45
C ALA A 17 14.22 36.75 -7.47
N ALA A 18 15.22 37.14 -6.67
CA ALA A 18 15.14 38.17 -5.67
C ALA A 18 15.03 39.58 -6.28
N ALA A 19 14.34 40.44 -5.53
CA ALA A 19 14.63 41.84 -5.27
C ALA A 19 15.04 42.75 -6.44
N LEU A 20 14.25 43.80 -6.68
CA LEU A 20 14.73 45.18 -6.86
C LEU A 20 13.59 46.17 -6.55
N LEU A 21 13.99 47.33 -6.02
CA LEU A 21 13.17 48.32 -5.35
C LEU A 21 12.07 48.92 -6.24
N GLY A 22 10.89 49.04 -5.64
CA GLY A 22 9.79 49.84 -6.13
C GLY A 22 8.72 49.95 -5.04
N SER A 23 8.93 50.84 -4.07
CA SER A 23 7.90 51.25 -3.13
C SER A 23 6.84 52.05 -3.91
N HIS A 24 5.94 51.34 -4.59
CA HIS A 24 4.72 51.95 -5.09
C HIS A 24 3.73 52.05 -3.93
N PRO A 25 3.15 53.24 -3.67
CA PRO A 25 2.02 53.34 -2.76
C PRO A 25 0.92 52.43 -3.31
N LEU A 26 0.60 51.38 -2.54
CA LEU A 26 -0.50 50.47 -2.82
C LEU A 26 -1.77 51.32 -2.97
N ALA A 27 -2.22 51.49 -4.22
CA ALA A 27 -3.54 51.98 -4.50
C ALA A 27 -4.53 51.02 -3.83
N ALA A 28 -5.27 51.53 -2.85
CA ALA A 28 -6.45 50.88 -2.33
C ALA A 28 -7.46 50.75 -3.48
N GLY A 29 -7.50 49.58 -4.13
CA GLY A 29 -8.42 49.35 -5.24
C GLY A 29 -8.17 48.09 -6.04
N ASP A 30 -6.93 47.58 -6.08
CA ASP A 30 -6.67 46.34 -6.82
C ASP A 30 -7.26 45.16 -6.05
N THR A 31 -8.28 44.58 -6.66
CA THR A 31 -9.02 43.45 -6.12
C THR A 31 -8.49 42.20 -6.79
N GLN A 32 -8.01 41.24 -6.00
CA GLN A 32 -7.54 39.96 -6.51
C GLN A 32 -8.63 38.91 -6.29
N THR A 33 -9.16 38.36 -7.38
CA THR A 33 -10.04 37.19 -7.31
C THR A 33 -9.18 35.96 -7.03
N LEU A 34 -9.46 35.30 -5.92
CA LEU A 34 -8.76 34.10 -5.52
C LEU A 34 -9.42 32.90 -6.21
N ASP A 35 -8.81 32.42 -7.29
CA ASP A 35 -9.33 31.30 -8.07
C ASP A 35 -9.32 29.98 -7.26
N GLN A 36 -10.32 29.13 -7.51
CA GLN A 36 -10.53 27.85 -6.85
C GLN A 36 -9.29 26.93 -6.94
N ALA A 37 -8.52 27.04 -8.03
CA ALA A 37 -7.29 26.28 -8.25
C ALA A 37 -6.20 26.60 -7.20
N ARG A 38 -6.03 27.87 -6.81
CA ARG A 38 -5.06 28.27 -5.77
C ARG A 38 -5.47 27.79 -4.39
N LEU A 39 -6.77 27.81 -4.10
CA LEU A 39 -7.31 27.26 -2.86
C LEU A 39 -7.10 25.74 -2.81
N ALA A 40 -7.33 25.03 -3.91
CA ALA A 40 -7.05 23.59 -3.98
C ALA A 40 -5.56 23.26 -3.69
N GLN A 41 -4.64 24.05 -4.24
CA GLN A 41 -3.20 23.90 -3.97
C GLN A 41 -2.84 24.15 -2.51
N ALA A 42 -3.38 25.22 -1.89
CA ALA A 42 -3.16 25.51 -0.48
C ALA A 42 -3.72 24.41 0.43
N PHE A 43 -4.87 23.83 0.08
CA PHE A 43 -5.46 22.70 0.80
C PHE A 43 -4.57 21.45 0.72
N LEU A 44 -4.08 21.11 -0.47
CA LEU A 44 -3.14 19.99 -0.65
C LEU A 44 -1.88 20.19 0.18
N ALA A 45 -1.29 21.39 0.16
CA ALA A 45 -0.11 21.70 0.97
C ALA A 45 -0.37 21.51 2.48
N LEU A 46 -1.49 22.04 2.98
CA LEU A 46 -1.88 21.93 4.40
C LEU A 46 -2.23 20.51 4.83
N VAL A 47 -2.81 19.70 3.94
CA VAL A 47 -3.15 18.30 4.25
C VAL A 47 -1.91 17.42 4.22
N THR A 48 -0.95 17.70 3.33
CA THR A 48 0.28 16.91 3.17
C THR A 48 1.24 17.09 4.35
N ASP A 49 1.32 18.30 4.92
CA ASP A 49 2.23 18.66 6.03
C ASP A 49 1.97 17.84 7.31
N GLY A 50 0.81 17.18 7.42
CA GLY A 50 0.40 16.39 8.58
C GLY A 50 0.09 14.92 8.30
N THR A 51 0.49 14.37 7.14
CA THR A 51 0.22 12.97 6.78
C THR A 51 1.49 12.11 6.71
N PRO A 52 1.44 10.84 7.13
CA PRO A 52 2.56 9.91 6.99
C PRO A 52 2.74 9.39 5.55
N TRP A 53 1.88 9.77 4.61
CA TRP A 53 1.89 9.29 3.22
C TRP A 53 2.53 10.32 2.28
N PRO A 54 3.25 9.87 1.24
CA PRO A 54 3.84 10.79 0.27
C PRO A 54 2.75 11.51 -0.54
N ALA A 55 3.00 12.78 -0.84
CA ALA A 55 2.06 13.64 -1.57
C ALA A 55 1.63 13.06 -2.93
N THR A 56 2.51 12.29 -3.58
CA THR A 56 2.27 11.65 -4.88
C THR A 56 1.17 10.60 -4.86
N ASP A 57 0.93 10.01 -3.68
CA ASP A 57 -0.03 8.93 -3.49
C ASP A 57 -1.36 9.46 -2.95
N LEU A 58 -1.42 10.73 -2.56
CA LEU A 58 -2.63 11.37 -2.08
C LEU A 58 -3.34 12.08 -3.23
N ALA A 59 -4.64 11.79 -3.39
CA ALA A 59 -5.52 12.50 -4.28
C ALA A 59 -6.71 13.05 -3.50
N VAL A 60 -7.11 14.28 -3.81
CA VAL A 60 -8.31 14.89 -3.24
C VAL A 60 -9.40 14.83 -4.30
N GLU A 61 -10.42 14.00 -4.07
CA GLU A 61 -11.64 13.98 -4.88
C GLU A 61 -12.75 14.77 -4.17
N GLU A 62 -13.81 15.14 -4.89
CA GLU A 62 -14.97 15.89 -4.35
C GLU A 62 -14.59 17.18 -3.60
N PHE A 63 -13.60 17.90 -4.11
CA PHE A 63 -13.18 19.16 -3.52
C PHE A 63 -14.27 20.23 -3.69
N SER A 64 -14.71 20.80 -2.59
CA SER A 64 -15.69 21.88 -2.52
C SER A 64 -15.18 22.97 -1.59
N VAL A 65 -15.34 24.22 -2.02
CA VAL A 65 -14.93 25.40 -1.27
C VAL A 65 -16.16 26.26 -1.07
N THR A 66 -16.30 26.80 0.12
CA THR A 66 -17.39 27.71 0.46
C THR A 66 -16.83 28.87 1.28
N PRO A 67 -16.98 30.13 0.80
CA PRO A 67 -17.53 30.55 -0.50
C PRO A 67 -16.61 30.19 -1.69
N ALA A 68 -17.19 29.94 -2.87
CA ALA A 68 -16.45 29.47 -4.07
C ALA A 68 -15.64 30.59 -4.73
N ASP A 69 -16.19 31.80 -4.77
CA ASP A 69 -15.53 33.01 -5.25
C ASP A 69 -15.26 33.90 -4.05
N LEU A 70 -13.98 34.21 -3.83
CA LEU A 70 -13.56 35.12 -2.78
C LEU A 70 -12.78 36.27 -3.38
N THR A 71 -13.35 37.45 -3.22
CA THR A 71 -12.82 38.71 -3.69
C THR A 71 -12.03 39.35 -2.55
N LEU A 72 -10.71 39.33 -2.65
CA LEU A 72 -9.82 39.88 -1.61
C LEU A 72 -9.05 41.09 -2.12
N PRO A 73 -8.67 42.03 -1.24
CA PRO A 73 -7.72 43.07 -1.61
C PRO A 73 -6.39 42.44 -2.05
N ALA A 74 -5.75 43.01 -3.09
CA ALA A 74 -4.47 42.55 -3.58
C ALA A 74 -3.40 42.63 -2.47
N GLY A 75 -2.66 41.55 -2.26
CA GLY A 75 -1.62 41.48 -1.23
C GLY A 75 -1.04 40.08 -1.06
N VAL A 76 -0.12 39.95 -0.11
CA VAL A 76 0.50 38.65 0.21
C VAL A 76 -0.51 37.79 0.94
N LEU A 77 -0.85 36.65 0.35
CA LEU A 77 -1.80 35.69 0.90
C LEU A 77 -1.13 34.77 1.92
N GLY A 78 -1.68 34.73 3.13
CA GLY A 78 -1.36 33.75 4.16
C GLY A 78 -2.57 32.84 4.42
N PHE A 79 -2.32 31.57 4.70
CA PHE A 79 -3.38 30.60 5.04
C PHE A 79 -3.13 30.07 6.45
N ARG A 80 -4.05 30.34 7.37
CA ARG A 80 -3.96 29.86 8.75
C ARG A 80 -5.12 28.89 9.05
N PRO A 81 -4.84 27.63 9.38
CA PRO A 81 -5.87 26.69 9.83
C PRO A 81 -6.53 27.21 11.11
N ILE A 82 -7.86 27.34 11.12
CA ILE A 82 -8.63 27.75 12.30
C ILE A 82 -8.97 26.53 13.15
N ASN A 83 -9.04 25.34 12.56
CA ASN A 83 -9.35 24.10 13.23
C ASN A 83 -8.22 23.06 13.06
N GLN A 84 -7.87 22.40 14.17
CA GLN A 84 -7.09 21.17 14.17
C GLN A 84 -7.99 20.04 13.66
N THR A 85 -7.90 19.72 12.38
CA THR A 85 -8.52 18.50 11.84
C THR A 85 -7.51 17.39 12.02
N HIS A 86 -7.89 16.21 12.53
CA HIS A 86 -6.99 15.06 12.58
C HIS A 86 -6.60 14.69 11.13
N THR A 87 -5.49 15.22 10.63
CA THR A 87 -4.97 15.02 9.26
C THR A 87 -4.53 13.59 9.01
N GLN A 88 -4.25 12.85 10.08
CA GLN A 88 -3.73 11.47 10.07
C GLN A 88 -4.68 10.38 9.54
N TYR A 89 -5.96 10.68 9.27
CA TYR A 89 -6.93 9.69 8.78
C TYR A 89 -7.36 9.97 7.34
N LEU A 90 -7.55 8.93 6.51
CA LEU A 90 -8.09 9.09 5.15
C LEU A 90 -9.61 9.38 5.17
N GLY A 91 -10.19 9.75 4.03
CA GLY A 91 -11.63 10.00 3.89
C GLY A 91 -12.04 11.47 3.89
N LYS A 92 -13.30 11.78 4.25
CA LYS A 92 -13.85 13.14 4.15
C LYS A 92 -13.18 14.07 5.15
N LYS A 93 -12.60 15.16 4.66
CA LYS A 93 -11.95 16.22 5.45
C LYS A 93 -12.69 17.53 5.28
N LYS A 94 -12.85 18.24 6.40
CA LYS A 94 -13.38 19.60 6.44
C LYS A 94 -12.41 20.50 7.17
N LEU A 95 -11.76 21.40 6.43
CA LEU A 95 -10.81 22.38 6.95
C LEU A 95 -11.43 23.76 6.88
N ARG A 96 -11.32 24.54 7.96
CA ARG A 96 -11.65 25.96 7.98
C ARG A 96 -10.33 26.73 8.03
N VAL A 97 -10.13 27.59 7.04
CA VAL A 97 -8.90 28.36 6.87
C VAL A 97 -9.23 29.83 6.93
N ALA A 98 -8.50 30.57 7.77
CA ALA A 98 -8.47 32.02 7.73
C ALA A 98 -7.53 32.44 6.60
N VAL A 99 -8.04 33.21 5.65
CA VAL A 99 -7.23 33.82 4.59
C VAL A 99 -6.76 35.16 5.10
N LEU A 100 -5.45 35.30 5.20
CA LEU A 100 -4.80 36.53 5.59
C LEU A 100 -4.32 37.27 4.35
N VAL A 101 -4.54 38.58 4.28
CA VAL A 101 -3.92 39.45 3.30
C VAL A 101 -2.98 40.38 4.06
N ASN A 102 -1.68 40.38 3.71
CA ASN A 102 -0.67 41.20 4.39
C ASN A 102 -0.66 40.99 5.92
N GLY A 103 -0.93 39.76 6.38
CA GLY A 103 -0.95 39.39 7.80
C GLY A 103 -2.23 39.74 8.56
N ARG A 104 -3.26 40.31 7.92
CA ARG A 104 -4.58 40.56 8.52
C ARG A 104 -5.59 39.54 8.03
N GLU A 105 -6.41 39.00 8.93
CA GLU A 105 -7.49 38.06 8.59
C GLU A 105 -8.62 38.82 7.87
N GLU A 106 -8.71 38.65 6.55
CA GLU A 106 -9.71 39.32 5.71
C GLU A 106 -10.90 38.41 5.39
N ALA A 107 -10.71 37.09 5.45
CA ALA A 107 -11.78 36.15 5.15
C ALA A 107 -11.62 34.79 5.83
N ARG A 108 -12.73 34.06 5.88
CA ARG A 108 -12.79 32.67 6.35
C ARG A 108 -13.38 31.80 5.27
N VAL A 109 -12.67 30.73 4.94
CA VAL A 109 -13.07 29.78 3.91
C VAL A 109 -13.21 28.40 4.54
N SER A 110 -14.32 27.73 4.24
CA SER A 110 -14.52 26.33 4.55
C SER A 110 -14.23 25.50 3.31
N MET A 111 -13.32 24.54 3.46
CA MET A 111 -12.84 23.67 2.40
C MET A 111 -13.17 22.24 2.79
N THR A 112 -13.87 21.52 1.93
CA THR A 112 -14.20 20.11 2.14
C THR A 112 -13.65 19.31 0.97
N GLY A 113 -12.99 18.19 1.24
CA GLY A 113 -12.48 17.31 0.21
C GLY A 113 -12.40 15.88 0.72
N GLN A 114 -12.59 14.91 -0.17
CA GLN A 114 -12.38 13.51 0.15
C GLN A 114 -10.92 13.16 -0.14
N LEU A 115 -10.14 12.97 0.92
CA LEU A 115 -8.76 12.53 0.81
C LEU A 115 -8.74 11.02 0.53
N LYS A 116 -8.21 10.67 -0.64
CA LYS A 116 -7.98 9.29 -1.06
C LYS A 116 -6.50 9.00 -1.17
N LEU A 117 -6.09 7.83 -0.73
CA LEU A 117 -4.76 7.29 -0.91
C LEU A 117 -4.78 6.28 -2.06
N PHE A 118 -3.97 6.52 -3.07
CA PHE A 118 -3.71 5.62 -4.17
C PHE A 118 -2.35 4.98 -3.99
N GLY A 119 -2.29 3.66 -4.06
CA GLY A 119 -1.05 2.92 -3.96
C GLY A 119 -0.95 1.86 -5.03
N ASP A 120 0.29 1.47 -5.32
CA ASP A 120 0.57 0.33 -6.17
C ASP A 120 0.33 -0.96 -5.38
N VAL A 121 -0.61 -1.76 -5.87
CA VAL A 121 -1.04 -3.00 -5.22
C VAL A 121 -0.90 -4.17 -6.17
N VAL A 122 -0.67 -5.35 -5.59
CA VAL A 122 -0.56 -6.60 -6.35
C VAL A 122 -1.95 -7.20 -6.55
N VAL A 123 -2.31 -7.48 -7.80
CA VAL A 123 -3.53 -8.18 -8.19
C VAL A 123 -3.21 -9.46 -8.94
N ALA A 124 -4.13 -10.42 -8.89
CA ALA A 124 -4.05 -11.63 -9.71
C ALA A 124 -4.25 -11.28 -11.19
N ALA A 125 -3.32 -11.70 -12.05
CA ALA A 125 -3.41 -11.48 -13.50
C ALA A 125 -4.49 -12.36 -14.16
N ARG A 126 -4.75 -13.53 -13.59
CA ARG A 126 -5.73 -14.52 -14.07
C ARG A 126 -6.40 -15.23 -12.89
N ARG A 127 -7.47 -15.98 -13.18
CA ARG A 127 -8.07 -16.87 -12.18
C ARG A 127 -7.07 -17.97 -11.79
N MET A 128 -6.89 -18.15 -10.49
CA MET A 128 -6.03 -19.18 -9.91
C MET A 128 -6.80 -19.97 -8.85
N ASN A 129 -6.64 -21.29 -8.86
CA ASN A 129 -7.29 -22.14 -7.87
C ASN A 129 -6.48 -22.15 -6.57
N ARG A 130 -7.11 -22.60 -5.49
CA ARG A 130 -6.37 -22.93 -4.26
C ARG A 130 -5.21 -23.87 -4.59
N HIS A 131 -4.13 -23.73 -3.85
CA HIS A 131 -2.92 -24.55 -3.95
C HIS A 131 -2.09 -24.32 -5.22
N THR A 132 -2.41 -23.30 -6.01
CA THR A 132 -1.58 -22.86 -7.15
C THR A 132 -0.33 -22.16 -6.62
N VAL A 133 0.83 -22.50 -7.17
CA VAL A 133 2.11 -21.82 -6.90
C VAL A 133 2.19 -20.57 -7.77
N LEU A 134 2.48 -19.42 -7.16
CA LEU A 134 2.48 -18.12 -7.81
C LEU A 134 3.75 -17.93 -8.65
N GLY A 135 3.55 -17.72 -9.96
CA GLY A 135 4.59 -17.33 -10.91
C GLY A 135 4.70 -15.81 -11.11
N ALA A 136 5.64 -15.39 -11.97
CA ALA A 136 5.78 -13.98 -12.35
C ALA A 136 4.60 -13.48 -13.18
N ASP A 137 4.07 -14.31 -14.08
CA ASP A 137 2.99 -13.96 -15.01
C ASP A 137 1.60 -13.97 -14.33
N ASP A 138 1.52 -14.52 -13.12
CA ASP A 138 0.30 -14.61 -12.33
C ASP A 138 0.00 -13.33 -11.54
N LEU A 139 0.99 -12.45 -11.43
CA LEU A 139 0.96 -11.26 -10.59
C LEU A 139 1.05 -10.02 -11.47
N ARG A 140 0.18 -9.04 -11.21
CA ARG A 140 0.22 -7.73 -11.87
C ARG A 140 0.18 -6.64 -10.82
N VAL A 141 0.97 -5.59 -11.01
CA VAL A 141 0.91 -4.39 -10.17
C VAL A 141 -0.01 -3.37 -10.83
N VAL A 142 -0.97 -2.83 -10.06
CA VAL A 142 -1.91 -1.82 -10.54
C VAL A 142 -2.06 -0.73 -9.49
N ARG A 143 -2.14 0.53 -9.90
CA ARG A 143 -2.43 1.65 -9.00
C ARG A 143 -3.93 1.70 -8.69
N ARG A 144 -4.31 1.55 -7.42
CA ARG A 144 -5.71 1.51 -6.96
C ARG A 144 -5.91 2.41 -5.74
N ASP A 145 -7.16 2.82 -5.53
CA ASP A 145 -7.59 3.48 -4.29
C ASP A 145 -7.51 2.49 -3.13
N ILE A 146 -6.61 2.75 -2.19
CA ILE A 146 -6.35 1.95 -0.99
C ILE A 146 -6.84 2.64 0.28
N SER A 147 -7.68 3.67 0.15
CA SER A 147 -8.12 4.50 1.28
C SER A 147 -8.93 3.76 2.34
N GLN A 148 -9.59 2.68 1.93
CA GLN A 148 -10.50 1.85 2.73
C GLN A 148 -9.95 0.42 2.91
N GLN A 149 -8.73 0.15 2.43
CA GLN A 149 -8.21 -1.20 2.35
C GLN A 149 -7.44 -1.58 3.63
N ASP A 150 -7.51 -2.86 3.97
CA ASP A 150 -6.92 -3.46 5.16
C ASP A 150 -5.39 -3.24 5.24
N PRO A 151 -4.80 -3.04 6.43
CA PRO A 151 -3.34 -3.01 6.61
C PRO A 151 -2.60 -4.23 6.02
N ASP A 152 -3.23 -5.40 5.92
CA ASP A 152 -2.60 -6.62 5.34
C ASP A 152 -2.49 -6.60 3.80
N LEU A 153 -2.94 -5.51 3.16
CA LEU A 153 -2.81 -5.32 1.72
C LEU A 153 -1.34 -5.22 1.31
N LEU A 154 -0.93 -6.08 0.37
CA LEU A 154 0.43 -6.08 -0.15
C LEU A 154 0.65 -4.88 -1.06
N ARG A 155 1.42 -3.91 -0.54
CA ARG A 155 1.83 -2.70 -1.25
C ARG A 155 3.18 -2.93 -1.94
N ALA A 156 3.36 -2.30 -3.08
CA ALA A 156 4.62 -2.19 -3.83
C ALA A 156 5.03 -3.39 -4.72
N PRO A 157 5.91 -3.14 -5.72
CA PRO A 157 6.44 -4.18 -6.61
C PRO A 157 7.31 -5.22 -5.90
N ALA A 158 8.02 -4.84 -4.83
CA ALA A 158 8.88 -5.75 -4.06
C ALA A 158 8.08 -6.86 -3.39
N ALA A 159 6.86 -6.57 -2.93
CA ALA A 159 5.96 -7.57 -2.37
C ALA A 159 5.57 -8.62 -3.42
N ALA A 160 5.35 -8.23 -4.67
CA ALA A 160 5.05 -9.18 -5.75
C ALA A 160 6.20 -10.17 -6.02
N ILE A 161 7.45 -9.76 -5.81
CA ILE A 161 8.62 -10.64 -5.92
C ILE A 161 8.63 -11.65 -4.77
N GLY A 162 8.37 -11.20 -3.54
CA GLY A 162 8.29 -12.07 -2.36
C GLY A 162 7.15 -13.10 -2.40
N LEU A 163 6.12 -12.87 -3.22
CA LEU A 163 5.04 -13.83 -3.44
C LEU A 163 5.42 -14.97 -4.39
N ARG A 164 6.49 -14.82 -5.17
CA ARG A 164 6.88 -15.85 -6.14
C ARG A 164 7.33 -17.11 -5.42
N GLY A 165 6.82 -18.25 -5.90
CA GLY A 165 7.08 -19.54 -5.26
C GLY A 165 6.22 -19.82 -4.04
N LEU A 166 5.44 -18.86 -3.54
CA LEU A 166 4.40 -19.13 -2.54
C LEU A 166 3.17 -19.76 -3.19
N ARG A 167 2.37 -20.43 -2.38
CA ARG A 167 1.15 -21.13 -2.77
C ARG A 167 -0.09 -20.42 -2.22
N LEU A 168 -1.15 -20.35 -3.01
CA LEU A 168 -2.43 -19.82 -2.56
C LEU A 168 -3.15 -20.76 -1.58
N LYS A 169 -3.67 -20.21 -0.48
CA LYS A 169 -4.56 -20.93 0.45
C LYS A 169 -5.97 -21.09 -0.14
N ASN A 170 -6.47 -20.05 -0.81
CA ASN A 170 -7.81 -19.96 -1.37
C ASN A 170 -7.78 -19.69 -2.88
N SER A 171 -8.88 -19.92 -3.59
CA SER A 171 -8.99 -19.53 -5.00
C SER A 171 -9.14 -18.03 -5.16
N VAL A 172 -8.52 -17.45 -6.19
CA VAL A 172 -8.51 -16.02 -6.47
C VAL A 172 -8.97 -15.76 -7.91
N GLN A 173 -9.79 -14.74 -8.13
CA GLN A 173 -10.24 -14.34 -9.46
C GLN A 173 -9.26 -13.36 -10.14
N ALA A 174 -9.36 -13.25 -11.47
CA ALA A 174 -8.58 -12.27 -12.20
C ALA A 174 -8.95 -10.83 -11.74
N GLY A 175 -7.94 -10.01 -11.47
CA GLY A 175 -8.09 -8.63 -11.02
C GLY A 175 -8.36 -8.46 -9.52
N GLU A 176 -8.46 -9.54 -8.76
CA GLU A 176 -8.63 -9.52 -7.30
C GLU A 176 -7.33 -9.13 -6.60
N LEU A 177 -7.46 -8.40 -5.48
CA LEU A 177 -6.32 -7.97 -4.65
C LEU A 177 -5.72 -9.14 -3.90
N LEU A 178 -4.39 -9.21 -3.85
CA LEU A 178 -3.67 -10.22 -3.09
C LEU A 178 -3.22 -9.68 -1.73
N PHE A 179 -3.52 -10.46 -0.69
CA PHE A 179 -3.16 -10.17 0.69
C PHE A 179 -2.15 -11.20 1.20
N ALA A 180 -1.31 -10.81 2.16
CA ALA A 180 -0.31 -11.70 2.75
C ALA A 180 -0.94 -12.96 3.39
N THR A 181 -2.14 -12.81 3.93
CA THR A 181 -2.90 -13.88 4.59
C THR A 181 -3.37 -14.98 3.64
N MET A 182 -3.45 -14.69 2.33
CA MET A 182 -3.94 -15.61 1.30
C MET A 182 -2.88 -16.57 0.77
N VAL A 183 -1.62 -16.39 1.16
CA VAL A 183 -0.48 -17.18 0.67
C VAL A 183 0.22 -17.95 1.80
N GLU A 184 0.88 -19.03 1.43
CA GLU A 184 1.70 -19.86 2.32
C GLU A 184 2.89 -20.45 1.56
N ALA A 185 3.91 -20.93 2.28
CA ALA A 185 4.98 -21.68 1.67
C ALA A 185 4.41 -23.00 1.09
N PRO A 186 4.80 -23.38 -0.14
CA PRO A 186 4.44 -24.70 -0.66
C PRO A 186 5.10 -25.78 0.19
N PRO A 187 4.45 -26.94 0.35
CA PRO A 187 5.09 -28.08 1.00
C PRO A 187 6.28 -28.53 0.15
N LEU A 188 7.43 -28.70 0.81
CA LEU A 188 8.66 -29.21 0.18
C LEU A 188 8.48 -30.66 -0.25
N VAL A 189 7.77 -31.44 0.56
CA VAL A 189 7.47 -32.84 0.31
C VAL A 189 5.97 -33.09 0.27
N ARG A 190 5.53 -34.01 -0.60
CA ARG A 190 4.11 -34.32 -0.81
C ARG A 190 3.76 -35.71 -0.30
N ARG A 191 2.51 -35.89 0.10
CA ARG A 191 1.96 -37.22 0.42
C ARG A 191 2.15 -38.15 -0.79
N GLY A 192 2.65 -39.35 -0.52
CA GLY A 192 2.93 -40.39 -1.52
C GLY A 192 4.31 -40.26 -2.19
N SER A 193 5.07 -39.19 -1.92
CA SER A 193 6.44 -39.08 -2.41
C SER A 193 7.35 -40.12 -1.75
N LEU A 194 8.24 -40.71 -2.55
CA LEU A 194 9.29 -41.59 -2.06
C LEU A 194 10.43 -40.75 -1.49
N VAL A 195 10.86 -41.07 -0.28
CA VAL A 195 11.92 -40.38 0.45
C VAL A 195 12.87 -41.36 1.11
N THR A 196 14.07 -40.91 1.45
CA THR A 196 15.03 -41.64 2.27
C THR A 196 14.85 -41.22 3.72
N ILE A 197 14.50 -42.17 4.57
CA ILE A 197 14.47 -41.98 6.02
C ILE A 197 15.90 -42.14 6.53
N LEU A 198 16.42 -41.10 7.14
CA LEU A 198 17.71 -41.04 7.79
C LEU A 198 17.52 -41.13 9.31
N ALA A 199 18.10 -42.14 9.95
CA ALA A 199 18.10 -42.29 11.40
C ALA A 199 19.56 -42.24 11.91
N GLU A 200 19.86 -41.27 12.77
CA GLU A 200 21.19 -41.02 13.30
C GLU A 200 21.19 -41.19 14.83
N ALA A 201 21.98 -42.14 15.34
CA ALA A 201 22.16 -42.38 16.76
C ALA A 201 23.66 -42.50 17.09
N GLY A 202 24.24 -41.42 17.62
CA GLY A 202 25.69 -41.35 17.90
C GLY A 202 26.51 -41.46 16.62
N GLN A 203 27.31 -42.53 16.48
CA GLN A 203 28.13 -42.79 15.28
C GLN A 203 27.42 -43.69 14.24
N ILE A 204 26.19 -44.13 14.50
CA ILE A 204 25.45 -45.01 13.60
C ILE A 204 24.47 -44.15 12.76
N SER A 205 24.55 -44.27 11.44
CA SER A 205 23.59 -43.69 10.50
C SER A 205 22.97 -44.81 9.65
N VAL A 206 21.64 -44.85 9.62
CA VAL A 206 20.85 -45.82 8.85
C VAL A 206 19.98 -45.07 7.86
N SER A 207 20.03 -45.48 6.58
CA SER A 207 19.17 -44.96 5.52
C SER A 207 18.25 -46.07 5.00
N VAL A 208 16.94 -45.79 4.99
CA VAL A 208 15.93 -46.74 4.51
C VAL A 208 14.91 -46.03 3.61
N PRO A 209 14.41 -46.70 2.56
CA PRO A 209 13.38 -46.10 1.70
C PRO A 209 12.04 -46.00 2.44
N GLY A 210 11.38 -44.86 2.27
CA GLY A 210 10.10 -44.53 2.86
C GLY A 210 9.15 -43.86 1.89
N GLU A 211 7.87 -43.87 2.24
CA GLU A 211 6.81 -43.18 1.51
C GLU A 211 6.10 -42.20 2.45
N LEU A 212 6.00 -40.94 2.05
CA LEU A 212 5.35 -39.90 2.84
C LEU A 212 3.84 -40.13 2.98
N ARG A 213 3.32 -39.96 4.19
CA ARG A 213 1.88 -39.98 4.47
C ARG A 213 1.27 -38.59 4.56
N ASP A 214 2.08 -37.61 4.96
CA ASP A 214 1.69 -36.20 5.01
C ASP A 214 2.52 -35.37 4.02
N SER A 215 2.07 -34.14 3.77
CA SER A 215 2.87 -33.14 3.06
C SER A 215 3.39 -32.14 4.08
N GLY A 216 4.61 -31.64 3.90
CA GLY A 216 5.21 -30.71 4.85
C GLY A 216 6.30 -29.86 4.21
N ALA A 217 6.60 -28.73 4.83
CA ALA A 217 7.75 -27.89 4.51
C ALA A 217 9.02 -28.36 5.22
N ARG A 218 10.15 -27.77 4.86
CA ARG A 218 11.44 -28.03 5.52
C ARG A 218 11.34 -27.77 7.03
N GLY A 219 11.83 -28.70 7.84
CA GLY A 219 11.80 -28.63 9.30
C GLY A 219 10.45 -29.01 9.94
N GLU A 220 9.42 -29.32 9.15
CA GLU A 220 8.16 -29.83 9.70
C GLU A 220 8.25 -31.35 9.94
N VAL A 221 7.57 -31.82 10.99
CA VAL A 221 7.44 -33.24 11.30
C VAL A 221 6.30 -33.84 10.49
N VAL A 222 6.62 -34.84 9.66
CA VAL A 222 5.68 -35.53 8.77
C VAL A 222 5.66 -37.03 9.08
N ARG A 223 4.52 -37.68 8.86
CA ARG A 223 4.44 -39.15 8.96
C ARG A 223 4.99 -39.79 7.70
N VAL A 224 5.82 -40.81 7.87
CA VAL A 224 6.47 -41.56 6.79
C VAL A 224 6.31 -43.05 7.06
N LYS A 225 5.95 -43.81 6.03
CA LYS A 225 5.91 -45.27 6.09
C LYS A 225 7.24 -45.84 5.62
N ASN A 226 7.91 -46.58 6.47
CA ASN A 226 9.08 -47.36 6.09
C ASN A 226 8.66 -48.50 5.15
N LEU A 227 9.26 -48.57 3.96
CA LEU A 227 8.86 -49.57 2.95
C LEU A 227 9.39 -50.98 3.27
N MET A 228 10.46 -51.10 4.05
CA MET A 228 11.02 -52.40 4.47
C MET A 228 10.23 -53.01 5.63
N SER A 229 9.94 -52.23 6.67
CA SER A 229 9.25 -52.72 7.88
C SER A 229 7.74 -52.52 7.84
N ARG A 230 7.24 -51.73 6.89
CA ARG A 230 5.83 -51.29 6.78
C ARG A 230 5.30 -50.49 7.97
N ARG A 231 6.16 -50.08 8.91
CA ARG A 231 5.80 -49.26 10.07
C ARG A 231 5.73 -47.78 9.68
N GLU A 232 4.79 -47.06 10.28
CA GLU A 232 4.72 -45.59 10.17
C GLU A 232 5.49 -44.96 11.33
N ILE A 233 6.29 -43.94 11.00
CA ILE A 233 7.16 -43.20 11.91
C ILE A 233 7.03 -41.70 11.63
N SER A 234 7.30 -40.88 12.63
CA SER A 234 7.40 -39.42 12.49
C SER A 234 8.84 -39.05 12.17
N ALA A 235 9.04 -38.20 11.17
CA ALA A 235 10.35 -37.72 10.76
C ALA A 235 10.27 -36.24 10.35
N GLU A 236 11.34 -35.49 10.58
CA GLU A 236 11.49 -34.10 10.18
C GLU A 236 11.95 -34.02 8.72
N VAL A 237 11.35 -33.13 7.92
CA VAL A 237 11.74 -32.92 6.52
C VAL A 237 13.07 -32.16 6.43
N VAL A 238 14.10 -32.79 5.87
CA VAL A 238 15.42 -32.16 5.67
C VAL A 238 15.51 -31.51 4.30
N ASP A 239 15.11 -32.24 3.26
CA ASP A 239 15.08 -31.82 1.86
C ASP A 239 13.92 -32.51 1.09
N GLU A 240 13.84 -32.33 -0.23
CA GLU A 240 12.75 -32.89 -1.07
C GLU A 240 12.68 -34.42 -1.05
N ASN A 241 13.82 -35.09 -0.79
CA ASN A 241 13.97 -36.53 -0.90
C ASN A 241 14.41 -37.19 0.42
N THR A 242 14.64 -36.43 1.49
CA THR A 242 15.25 -36.92 2.74
C THR A 242 14.50 -36.40 3.95
N VAL A 243 14.22 -37.32 4.87
CA VAL A 243 13.56 -37.06 6.16
C VAL A 243 14.40 -37.65 7.29
N ARG A 244 14.55 -36.93 8.40
CA ARG A 244 15.34 -37.38 9.56
C ARG A 244 14.42 -37.81 10.70
N VAL A 245 14.66 -38.98 11.27
CA VAL A 245 13.94 -39.44 12.47
C VAL A 245 14.47 -38.69 13.69
N THR A 246 13.57 -38.05 14.43
CA THR A 246 13.85 -37.48 15.76
C THR A 246 13.56 -38.56 16.80
N PHE A 247 14.56 -38.91 17.61
CA PHE A 247 14.44 -39.89 18.70
C PHE A 247 13.85 -39.28 19.98
#